data_AF-A0A2V5JI48-F1
#
_entry.id   AF-A0A2V5JI48-F1
#
_cell.length_a   1.000
_cell.length_b   1.000
_cell.length_c   1.000
_cell.angle_alpha   90.00
_cell.angle_beta   90.00
_cell.angle_gamma   90.00
#
_symmetry.space_group_name_H-M   'P 1'
#
loop_
_entity.id
_entity.type
_entity.pdbx_description
1 polymer ?
#
loop_
_entity_poly.entity_id
_entity_poly.type
_entity_poly.pdbx_seq_one_letter_code
_entity_poly.pdbx_strand_id
1 'polypeptide(L)'
;MTKILLEDRRTLWFVAGLTILLFAVANLPWQLDDYDQAKQAFTSFQMIKEGRWFYQQTPHEHVATKPPLVGWISAGLFEITGSWETAWRLPSFLSAIAIATLLFRAATSAYGQIPGLVAL
;
A
#
# COMPACT_ATOMS: atom_id res chain seq x y z
N MET A 1 -33.46 5.11 10.42
CA MET A 1 -32.67 5.66 11.54
C MET A 1 -31.16 5.58 11.28
N THR A 2 -30.64 4.53 10.61
CA THR A 2 -29.20 4.35 10.30
C THR A 2 -28.62 5.22 9.19
N LYS A 3 -29.42 5.66 8.19
CA LYS A 3 -28.94 6.60 7.14
C LYS A 3 -28.32 7.88 7.70
N ILE A 4 -28.87 8.37 8.82
CA ILE A 4 -28.50 9.65 9.45
C ILE A 4 -27.07 9.60 10.03
N LEU A 5 -26.61 8.44 10.51
CA LEU A 5 -25.31 8.33 11.17
C LEU A 5 -24.14 8.42 10.18
N LEU A 6 -24.33 7.96 8.94
CA LEU A 6 -23.28 7.92 7.90
C LEU A 6 -23.32 9.07 6.90
N GLU A 7 -24.41 9.85 6.92
CA GLU A 7 -24.45 11.15 6.25
C GLU A 7 -23.68 12.23 7.03
N ASP A 8 -23.42 12.03 8.33
CA ASP A 8 -22.57 12.91 9.09
C ASP A 8 -21.11 12.76 8.66
N ARG A 9 -20.56 13.85 8.09
CA ARG A 9 -19.17 13.96 7.67
C ARG A 9 -18.20 13.63 8.81
N ARG A 10 -18.57 13.86 10.07
CA ARG A 10 -17.76 13.52 11.24
C ARG A 10 -17.58 12.01 11.41
N THR A 11 -18.64 11.23 11.20
CA THR A 11 -18.60 9.76 11.27
C THR A 11 -17.67 9.20 10.20
N LEU A 12 -17.75 9.74 8.97
CA LEU A 12 -16.87 9.31 7.88
C LEU A 12 -15.39 9.55 8.20
N TRP A 13 -15.05 10.73 8.73
CA TRP A 13 -13.67 11.03 9.14
C TRP A 13 -13.22 10.17 10.32
N PHE A 14 -14.11 9.88 11.27
CA PHE A 14 -13.80 9.00 12.39
C PHE A 14 -13.50 7.57 11.92
N VAL A 15 -14.33 7.00 11.04
CA VAL A 15 -14.11 5.67 10.48
C VAL A 15 -12.81 5.63 9.68
N ALA A 16 -12.57 6.61 8.80
CA ALA A 16 -11.32 6.70 8.04
C ALA A 16 -10.09 6.80 8.97
N GLY A 17 -10.16 7.64 10.00
CA GLY A 17 -9.10 7.78 11.00
C GLY A 17 -8.85 6.48 11.77
N LEU A 18 -9.91 5.78 12.16
CA LEU A 18 -9.82 4.49 12.86
C LEU A 18 -9.19 3.41 11.96
N THR A 19 -9.59 3.31 10.70
CA THR A 19 -9.00 2.37 9.73
C THR A 19 -7.50 2.65 9.54
N ILE A 20 -7.11 3.92 9.38
CA ILE A 20 -5.70 4.31 9.25
C ILE A 20 -4.92 3.98 10.53
N LEU A 21 -5.51 4.23 11.71
CA LEU A 21 -4.89 3.91 13.00
C LEU A 21 -4.67 2.40 13.16
N LEU A 22 -5.69 1.58 12.87
CA LEU A 22 -5.58 0.12 12.93
C LEU A 22 -4.53 -0.41 11.95
N PHE A 23 -4.49 0.15 10.74
CA PHE A 23 -3.44 -0.16 9.76
C PHE A 23 -2.05 0.19 10.31
N ALA A 24 -1.88 1.38 10.89
CA ALA A 24 -0.60 1.81 11.44
C ALA A 24 -0.15 0.92 12.60
N VAL A 25 -1.06 0.56 13.53
CA VAL A 25 -0.76 -0.35 14.64
C VAL A 25 -0.36 -1.73 14.15
N ALA A 26 -1.03 -2.26 13.12
CA ALA A 26 -0.72 -3.59 12.58
C ALA A 26 0.61 -3.65 11.81
N ASN A 27 1.11 -2.50 11.35
CA ASN A 27 2.26 -2.46 10.43
C ASN A 27 3.47 -1.71 11.00
N LEU A 28 3.42 -1.08 12.18
CA LEU A 28 4.55 -0.33 12.76
C LEU A 28 5.05 -0.93 14.09
N PRO A 29 6.37 -1.03 14.31
CA PRO A 29 7.43 -0.73 13.34
C PRO A 29 7.51 -1.83 12.28
N TRP A 30 7.50 -1.44 11.01
CA TRP A 30 7.59 -2.40 9.92
C TRP A 30 9.04 -2.86 9.79
N GLN A 31 9.23 -4.16 9.89
CA GLN A 31 10.50 -4.80 9.56
C GLN A 31 10.39 -5.34 8.14
N LEU A 32 11.45 -5.15 7.35
CA LEU A 32 11.59 -5.91 6.12
C LEU A 32 11.70 -7.37 6.49
N ASP A 33 10.59 -8.10 6.33
CA ASP A 33 10.62 -9.53 6.52
C ASP A 33 11.48 -10.16 5.42
N ASP A 34 12.30 -11.13 5.82
CA ASP A 34 13.42 -11.71 5.06
C ASP A 34 12.95 -12.54 3.85
N TYR A 35 11.64 -12.59 3.63
CA TYR A 35 11.01 -13.37 2.58
C TYR A 35 10.68 -12.52 1.34
N ASP A 36 9.40 -12.21 1.13
CA ASP A 36 8.97 -11.62 -0.14
C ASP A 36 9.12 -10.10 -0.18
N GLN A 37 9.09 -9.43 0.97
CA GLN A 37 9.25 -7.98 1.06
C GLN A 37 10.69 -7.57 0.71
N ALA A 38 11.68 -8.27 1.27
CA ALA A 38 13.10 -8.05 0.96
C ALA A 38 13.41 -8.26 -0.52
N LYS A 39 12.87 -9.33 -1.13
CA LYS A 39 13.06 -9.60 -2.56
C LYS A 39 12.50 -8.46 -3.43
N GLN A 40 11.31 -7.95 -3.12
CA GLN A 40 10.71 -6.85 -3.88
C GLN A 40 11.47 -5.54 -3.67
N ALA A 41 11.80 -5.19 -2.43
CA ALA A 41 12.58 -4.00 -2.10
C ALA A 41 13.93 -3.99 -2.82
N PHE A 42 14.62 -5.14 -2.84
CA PHE A 42 15.93 -5.27 -3.46
C PHE A 42 15.92 -4.99 -4.96
N THR A 43 14.82 -5.27 -5.68
CA THR A 43 14.72 -4.92 -7.10
C THR A 43 14.90 -3.43 -7.34
N SER A 44 14.19 -2.57 -6.57
CA SER A 44 14.33 -1.12 -6.66
C SER A 44 15.70 -0.62 -6.19
N PHE A 45 16.30 -1.29 -5.21
CA PHE A 45 17.65 -0.99 -4.75
C PHE A 45 18.68 -1.20 -5.87
N GLN A 46 18.61 -2.33 -6.59
CA GLN A 46 19.49 -2.60 -7.74
C GLN A 46 19.28 -1.62 -8.90
N MET A 47 18.04 -1.15 -9.12
CA MET A 47 17.77 -0.12 -10.13
C MET A 47 18.55 1.17 -9.83
N ILE A 48 18.47 1.64 -8.58
CA ILE A 48 19.10 2.90 -8.15
C ILE A 48 20.61 2.76 -7.98
N LYS A 49 21.09 1.69 -7.37
CA LYS A 49 22.51 1.52 -7.01
C LYS A 49 23.36 0.91 -8.11
N GLU A 50 22.76 0.07 -8.95
CA GLU A 50 23.49 -0.71 -9.97
C GLU A 50 23.01 -0.42 -11.40
N GLY A 51 22.01 0.44 -11.59
CA GLY A 51 21.46 0.76 -12.91
C GLY A 51 20.72 -0.40 -13.57
N ARG A 52 20.32 -1.42 -12.81
CA ARG A 52 19.65 -2.61 -13.35
C ARG A 52 18.15 -2.39 -13.47
N TRP A 53 17.70 -1.75 -14.55
CA TRP A 53 16.28 -1.38 -14.75
C TRP A 53 15.39 -2.49 -15.31
N PHE A 54 15.95 -3.46 -16.04
CA PHE A 54 15.18 -4.50 -16.73
C PHE A 54 15.46 -5.93 -16.26
N TYR A 55 16.63 -6.16 -15.65
CA TYR A 55 17.06 -7.49 -15.20
C TYR A 55 17.60 -7.40 -13.77
N GLN A 56 16.82 -7.90 -12.81
CA GLN A 56 17.15 -7.88 -11.40
C GLN A 56 17.39 -9.28 -10.85
N GLN A 57 18.11 -9.34 -9.75
CA GLN A 57 18.29 -10.54 -8.95
C GLN A 57 17.62 -10.37 -7.59
N THR A 58 17.39 -11.47 -6.90
CA THR A 58 17.05 -11.47 -5.48
C THR A 58 18.32 -11.24 -4.65
N PRO A 59 18.21 -10.95 -3.34
CA PRO A 59 19.38 -10.85 -2.45
C PRO A 59 20.28 -12.10 -2.44
N HIS A 60 19.76 -13.25 -2.86
CA HIS A 60 20.50 -14.52 -2.97
C HIS A 60 20.86 -14.87 -4.42
N GLU A 61 21.03 -13.87 -5.28
CA GLU A 61 21.52 -14.00 -6.67
C GLU A 61 20.63 -14.77 -7.65
N HIS A 62 19.42 -15.17 -7.24
CA HIS A 62 18.45 -15.78 -8.15
C HIS A 62 17.83 -14.72 -9.04
N VAL A 63 17.44 -15.08 -10.27
CA VAL A 63 16.72 -14.14 -11.16
C VAL A 63 15.39 -13.74 -10.51
N ALA A 64 15.12 -12.42 -10.48
CA ALA A 64 13.83 -11.93 -10.03
C ALA A 64 12.74 -12.38 -11.01
N THR A 65 11.75 -13.12 -10.52
CA THR A 65 10.66 -13.67 -11.35
C THR A 65 9.45 -12.74 -11.45
N LYS A 66 9.38 -11.72 -10.59
CA LYS A 66 8.29 -10.73 -10.59
C LYS A 66 8.61 -9.60 -11.58
N PRO A 67 7.59 -9.06 -12.28
CA PRO A 67 7.79 -7.92 -13.17
C PRO A 67 8.28 -6.68 -12.39
N PRO A 68 9.05 -5.78 -13.02
CA PRO A 68 9.78 -4.71 -12.34
C PRO A 68 8.91 -3.50 -11.95
N LEU A 69 7.60 -3.51 -12.22
CA LEU A 69 6.73 -2.36 -12.03
C LEU A 69 6.78 -1.78 -10.61
N VAL A 70 6.67 -2.64 -9.59
CA VAL A 70 6.77 -2.20 -8.18
C VAL A 70 8.15 -1.60 -7.91
N GLY A 71 9.20 -2.23 -8.47
CA GLY A 71 10.57 -1.74 -8.38
C GLY A 71 10.73 -0.34 -8.98
N TRP A 72 10.14 -0.07 -10.15
CA TRP A 72 10.17 1.25 -10.79
C TRP A 72 9.44 2.32 -9.99
N ILE A 73 8.27 1.99 -9.44
CA ILE A 73 7.51 2.92 -8.59
C ILE A 73 8.34 3.26 -7.34
N SER A 74 8.88 2.25 -6.65
CA SER A 74 9.73 2.47 -5.48
C SER A 74 11.01 3.23 -5.82
N ALA A 75 11.67 2.93 -6.94
CA ALA A 75 12.85 3.65 -7.40
C ALA A 75 12.52 5.14 -7.65
N GLY A 76 11.42 5.44 -8.35
CA GLY A 76 10.97 6.82 -8.57
C GLY A 76 10.62 7.56 -7.28
N LEU A 77 9.95 6.89 -6.33
CA LEU A 77 9.67 7.47 -5.02
C LEU A 77 10.94 7.70 -4.21
N PHE A 78 11.94 6.82 -4.31
CA PHE A 78 13.23 7.02 -3.67
C PHE A 78 13.96 8.25 -4.24
N GLU A 79 13.99 8.42 -5.57
CA GLU A 79 14.58 9.61 -6.20
C GLU A 79 13.92 10.91 -5.73
N ILE A 80 12.61 10.90 -5.48
CA ILE A 80 11.86 12.08 -5.01
C ILE A 80 12.08 12.33 -3.50
N THR A 81 12.09 11.28 -2.68
CA THR A 81 12.04 11.39 -1.21
C THR A 81 13.37 11.19 -0.51
N GLY A 82 14.36 10.56 -1.17
CA GLY A 82 15.62 10.11 -0.57
C GLY A 82 15.47 9.04 0.51
N SER A 83 14.27 8.46 0.68
CA SER A 83 13.92 7.59 1.81
C SER A 83 13.44 6.22 1.34
N TRP A 84 14.22 5.18 1.62
CA TRP A 84 13.83 3.79 1.32
C TRP A 84 12.59 3.37 2.11
N GLU A 85 12.49 3.82 3.36
CA GLU A 85 11.33 3.63 4.22
C GLU A 85 10.03 4.09 3.54
N THR A 86 10.07 5.27 2.93
CA THR A 86 8.91 5.84 2.23
C THR A 86 8.69 5.13 0.91
N ALA A 87 9.76 4.94 0.12
CA ALA A 87 9.70 4.36 -1.21
C ALA A 87 9.12 2.94 -1.26
N TRP A 88 9.38 2.12 -0.24
CA TRP A 88 8.88 0.74 -0.19
C TRP A 88 7.47 0.64 0.40
N ARG A 89 7.07 1.56 1.28
CA ARG A 89 5.78 1.48 1.99
C ARG A 89 4.65 2.22 1.29
N LEU A 90 4.97 3.39 0.73
CA LEU A 90 3.97 4.29 0.15
C LEU A 90 3.14 3.63 -0.98
N PRO A 91 3.71 2.82 -1.89
CA PRO A 91 2.92 2.17 -2.94
C PRO A 91 1.80 1.27 -2.39
N SER A 92 2.14 0.39 -1.46
CA SER A 92 1.18 -0.54 -0.85
C SER A 92 0.15 0.19 0.01
N PHE A 93 0.58 1.23 0.74
CA PHE A 93 -0.33 2.05 1.55
C PHE A 93 -1.37 2.79 0.69
N LEU A 94 -0.93 3.45 -0.38
CA LEU A 94 -1.84 4.13 -1.31
C LEU A 94 -2.77 3.13 -2.02
N SER A 95 -2.26 1.94 -2.37
CA SER A 95 -3.08 0.88 -2.95
C SER A 95 -4.16 0.38 -1.98
N ALA A 96 -3.83 0.22 -0.70
CA ALA A 96 -4.80 -0.17 0.32
C ALA A 96 -5.92 0.88 0.49
N ILE A 97 -5.57 2.18 0.55
CA ILE A 97 -6.56 3.27 0.60
C ILE A 97 -7.43 3.26 -0.66
N ALA A 98 -6.83 3.09 -1.84
CA ALA A 98 -7.56 3.06 -3.10
C ALA A 98 -8.55 1.89 -3.15
N ILE A 99 -8.12 0.68 -2.78
CA ILE A 99 -8.96 -0.51 -2.74
C ILE A 99 -10.08 -0.35 -1.71
N ALA A 100 -9.78 0.11 -0.49
CA ALA A 100 -10.80 0.35 0.54
C ALA A 100 -11.85 1.36 0.06
N THR A 101 -11.42 2.45 -0.58
CA THR A 101 -12.33 3.45 -1.16
C THR A 101 -13.20 2.85 -2.27
N LEU A 102 -12.62 2.03 -3.15
CA LEU A 102 -13.35 1.37 -4.23
C LEU A 102 -14.37 0.36 -3.69
N LEU A 103 -13.99 -0.45 -2.71
CA LEU A 103 -14.87 -1.42 -2.06
C LEU A 103 -16.04 -0.74 -1.37
N PHE A 104 -15.76 0.30 -0.56
CA PHE A 104 -16.82 1.09 0.08
C PHE A 104 -17.80 1.66 -0.94
N ARG A 105 -17.30 2.26 -2.02
CA ARG A 105 -18.14 2.85 -3.07
C ARG A 105 -18.97 1.81 -3.81
N ALA A 106 -18.37 0.68 -4.18
CA ALA A 106 -19.04 -0.39 -4.91
C ALA A 106 -20.11 -1.09 -4.06
N ALA A 107 -19.80 -1.40 -2.79
CA ALA A 107 -20.77 -2.00 -1.89
C ALA A 107 -21.88 -1.01 -1.51
N THR A 108 -21.56 0.28 -1.34
CA THR A 108 -22.57 1.32 -1.10
C THR A 108 -23.52 1.49 -2.28
N SER A 109 -23.00 1.50 -3.51
CA SER A 109 -23.84 1.67 -4.71
C SER A 109 -24.75 0.46 -4.96
N ALA A 110 -24.28 -0.75 -4.65
CA ALA A 110 -25.04 -1.98 -4.88
C ALA A 110 -26.03 -2.31 -3.76
N TYR A 111 -25.66 -2.09 -2.50
CA TYR A 111 -26.39 -2.64 -1.34
C TYR A 111 -26.71 -1.62 -0.24
N GLY A 112 -26.30 -0.36 -0.42
CA GLY A 112 -26.48 0.72 0.55
C GLY A 112 -25.33 0.85 1.56
N GLN A 113 -25.44 1.85 2.44
CA GLN A 113 -24.31 2.33 3.25
C GLN A 113 -23.77 1.33 4.29
N ILE A 114 -24.63 0.47 4.85
CA ILE A 114 -24.23 -0.49 5.89
C ILE A 114 -23.32 -1.59 5.31
N PRO A 115 -23.68 -2.28 4.20
CA PRO A 115 -22.75 -3.17 3.50
C PRO A 115 -21.48 -2.48 3.03
N GLY A 116 -21.58 -1.20 2.63
CA GLY A 116 -20.44 -0.35 2.31
C GLY A 116 -19.40 -0.31 3.42
N LEU A 117 -19.84 -0.05 4.66
CA LEU A 117 -18.98 -0.06 5.84
C LEU A 117 -18.41 -1.42 6.18
N VAL A 118 -19.21 -2.49 6.05
CA VAL A 118 -18.75 -3.86 6.36
C VAL A 118 -17.64 -4.30 5.40
N ALA A 119 -17.60 -3.72 4.19
CA ALA A 119 -16.57 -3.98 3.20
C ALA A 119 -15.25 -3.22 3.43
N LEU A 120 -15.19 -2.30 4.40
CA LEU A 120 -13.98 -1.58 4.82
C LEU A 120 -13.24 -2.35 5.92
#